data_AF-A0A2H4ZUR0-F1
#
_entry.id   AF-A0A2H4ZUR0-F1
#
_cell.length_a   1.000
_cell.length_b   1.000
_cell.length_c   1.000
_cell.angle_alpha   90.00
_cell.angle_beta   90.00
_cell.angle_gamma   90.00
#
_symmetry.space_group_name_H-M   'P 1'
#
loop_
_entity.id
_entity.type
_entity.pdbx_description
1 polymer ?
#
loop_
_entity_poly.entity_id
_entity_poly.type
_entity_poly.pdbx_seq_one_letter_code
_entity_poly.pdbx_strand_id
1 'polypeptide(L)'
;MALLLSFPLLLWLGYSLPLNISESLVFDYRNPTLLAAVTSAFVHFEFGHLITNVGLYVLLIPVLYVLCVLSGRQQQFRVFAFTTFVAFPPVLSYLNLAIARSSVTFGASGVIMVFAGYLPLAVSEYVDTNFDIGPVSVFAPTLFFASLGFIAVLGLQSVLLQNPTVLLGTAGLVLAAVLSTVLYGLSVYDQTDNTRTKIKSAMRATGYTDLLLLTVLLLFVVPIIAFPASPQVDSGVLNLYEHFLGYALGFMTPYIARTQFPGLY
;
A
#
# COMPACT_ATOMS: atom_id res chain seq x y z
N MET A 1 -16.31 -11.41 3.88
CA MET A 1 -17.23 -10.71 2.96
C MET A 1 -17.94 -9.56 3.64
N ALA A 2 -18.71 -9.77 4.72
CA ALA A 2 -19.35 -8.68 5.45
C ALA A 2 -18.39 -7.54 5.84
N LEU A 3 -17.21 -7.87 6.40
CA LEU A 3 -16.19 -6.87 6.75
C LEU A 3 -15.66 -6.05 5.57
N LEU A 4 -15.51 -6.68 4.40
CA LEU A 4 -15.02 -6.00 3.20
C LEU A 4 -16.07 -5.04 2.62
N LEU A 5 -17.35 -5.40 2.76
CA LEU A 5 -18.46 -4.58 2.29
C LEU A 5 -18.80 -3.47 3.30
N SER A 6 -18.53 -3.67 4.59
CA SER A 6 -18.76 -2.64 5.60
C SER A 6 -17.78 -1.48 5.51
N PHE A 7 -16.57 -1.69 4.99
CA PHE A 7 -15.56 -0.62 4.99
C PHE A 7 -15.97 0.61 4.15
N PRO A 8 -16.39 0.51 2.88
CA PRO A 8 -16.89 1.66 2.13
C PRO A 8 -18.11 2.34 2.78
N LEU A 9 -18.99 1.56 3.43
CA LEU A 9 -20.13 2.10 4.17
C LEU A 9 -19.65 2.95 5.36
N LEU A 10 -18.65 2.48 6.11
CA LEU A 10 -18.06 3.23 7.21
C LEU A 10 -17.38 4.52 6.75
N LEU A 11 -16.71 4.50 5.59
CA LEU A 11 -16.15 5.73 5.00
C LEU A 11 -17.25 6.74 4.65
N TRP A 12 -18.34 6.26 4.05
CA TRP A 12 -19.46 7.12 3.69
C TRP A 12 -20.19 7.68 4.92
N LEU A 13 -20.34 6.86 5.97
CA LEU A 13 -20.89 7.30 7.26
C LEU A 13 -20.01 8.37 7.90
N GLY A 14 -18.69 8.17 7.94
CA GLY A 14 -17.76 9.14 8.50
C GLY A 14 -17.72 10.47 7.73
N TYR A 15 -17.82 10.43 6.40
CA TYR A 15 -17.98 11.62 5.56
C TYR A 15 -19.29 12.38 5.83
N SER A 16 -20.36 11.66 6.17
CA SER A 16 -21.69 12.23 6.39
C SER A 16 -21.88 12.83 7.78
N LEU A 17 -20.88 12.74 8.65
CA LEU A 17 -20.95 13.31 10.00
C LEU A 17 -20.95 14.85 9.97
N PRO A 18 -21.68 15.50 10.89
CA PRO A 18 -21.56 16.94 11.13
C PRO A 18 -20.10 17.36 11.38
N LEU A 19 -19.71 18.52 10.86
CA LEU A 19 -18.34 19.02 10.91
C LEU A 19 -17.73 18.97 12.32
N ASN A 20 -18.48 19.41 13.33
CA ASN A 20 -18.04 19.42 14.72
C ASN A 20 -17.76 18.00 15.28
N ILE A 21 -18.46 16.99 14.78
CA ILE A 21 -18.19 15.59 15.14
C ILE A 21 -16.95 15.12 14.40
N SER A 22 -16.86 15.36 13.09
CA SER A 22 -15.69 14.98 12.29
C SER A 22 -14.39 15.57 12.83
N GLU A 23 -14.38 16.85 13.20
CA GLU A 23 -13.23 17.53 13.83
C GLU A 23 -12.85 16.93 15.19
N SER A 24 -13.79 16.36 15.93
CA SER A 24 -13.48 15.66 17.19
C SER A 24 -12.88 14.26 17.01
N LEU A 25 -12.99 13.70 15.79
CA LEU A 25 -12.58 12.35 15.45
C LEU A 25 -11.28 12.29 14.63
N VAL A 26 -10.74 13.44 14.20
CA VAL A 26 -9.41 13.51 13.56
C VAL A 26 -8.31 13.29 14.59
N PHE A 27 -7.19 12.75 14.14
CA PHE A 27 -6.05 12.49 15.01
C PHE A 27 -5.15 13.74 15.13
N ASP A 28 -5.28 14.51 16.22
CA ASP A 28 -4.40 15.65 16.55
C ASP A 28 -3.09 15.16 17.18
N TYR A 29 -1.96 15.44 16.53
CA TYR A 29 -0.65 15.03 17.01
C TYR A 29 -0.22 15.67 18.34
N ARG A 30 -0.83 16.79 18.73
CA ARG A 30 -0.53 17.48 20.00
C ARG A 30 -1.33 16.91 21.17
N ASN A 31 -2.45 16.23 20.88
CA ASN A 31 -3.31 15.64 21.89
C ASN A 31 -3.86 14.30 21.39
N PRO A 32 -2.99 13.29 21.20
CA PRO A 32 -3.39 12.02 20.61
C PRO A 32 -4.33 11.25 21.53
N THR A 33 -5.45 10.78 20.98
CA THR A 33 -6.39 9.90 21.70
C THR A 33 -6.53 8.57 20.97
N LEU A 34 -6.80 7.49 21.71
CA LEU A 34 -6.98 6.16 21.14
C LEU A 34 -8.20 6.11 20.21
N LEU A 35 -9.29 6.79 20.57
CA LEU A 35 -10.48 6.85 19.74
C LEU A 35 -10.16 7.49 18.39
N ALA A 36 -9.54 8.68 18.41
CA ALA A 36 -9.15 9.38 17.20
C ALA A 36 -8.14 8.59 16.35
N ALA A 37 -7.24 7.83 16.99
CA ALA A 37 -6.28 6.97 16.27
C ALA A 37 -6.97 5.90 15.41
N VAL A 38 -8.18 5.48 15.80
CA VAL A 38 -8.98 4.51 15.05
C VAL A 38 -9.93 5.23 14.09
N THR A 39 -10.65 6.24 14.57
CA THR A 39 -11.74 6.88 13.82
C THR A 39 -11.26 7.80 12.71
N SER A 40 -10.06 8.36 12.83
CA SER A 40 -9.48 9.27 11.83
C SER A 40 -9.49 8.67 10.42
N ALA A 41 -9.24 7.37 10.30
CA ALA A 41 -9.24 6.65 9.03
C ALA A 41 -10.59 6.66 8.29
N PHE A 42 -11.68 6.96 9.00
CA PHE A 42 -13.04 7.01 8.44
C PHE A 42 -13.54 8.43 8.20
N VAL A 43 -12.79 9.46 8.64
CA VAL A 43 -13.17 10.86 8.46
C VAL A 43 -12.65 11.38 7.13
N HIS A 44 -13.53 12.01 6.34
CA HIS A 44 -13.19 12.71 5.11
C HIS A 44 -13.90 14.06 5.07
N PHE A 45 -13.19 15.14 4.76
CA PHE A 45 -13.80 16.47 4.61
C PHE A 45 -14.13 16.80 3.15
N GLU A 46 -13.51 16.12 2.20
CA GLU A 46 -13.68 16.37 0.78
C GLU A 46 -14.25 15.14 0.07
N PHE A 47 -15.25 15.36 -0.79
CA PHE A 47 -15.85 14.31 -1.60
C PHE A 47 -14.83 13.65 -2.54
N GLY A 48 -13.93 14.45 -3.13
CA GLY A 48 -12.85 13.95 -3.99
C GLY A 48 -11.92 12.99 -3.26
N HIS A 49 -11.56 13.29 -2.01
CA HIS A 49 -10.72 12.42 -1.19
C HIS A 49 -11.46 11.13 -0.79
N LEU A 50 -12.76 11.20 -0.47
CA LEU A 50 -13.58 10.03 -0.20
C LEU A 50 -13.66 9.09 -1.41
N ILE A 51 -14.06 9.62 -2.57
CA ILE A 51 -14.30 8.78 -3.76
C ILE A 51 -13.00 8.16 -4.27
N THR A 52 -11.87 8.85 -4.12
CA THR A 52 -10.55 8.29 -4.45
C THR A 52 -10.24 7.08 -3.58
N ASN A 53 -10.45 7.18 -2.26
CA ASN A 53 -10.22 6.04 -1.35
C ASN A 53 -11.19 4.88 -1.62
N VAL A 54 -12.47 5.16 -1.85
CA VAL A 54 -13.47 4.13 -2.19
C VAL A 54 -13.14 3.47 -3.54
N GLY A 55 -12.75 4.25 -4.55
CA GLY A 55 -12.39 3.75 -5.87
C GLY A 55 -11.16 2.83 -5.81
N LEU A 56 -10.10 3.27 -5.12
CA LEU A 56 -8.91 2.45 -4.90
C LEU A 56 -9.24 1.17 -4.10
N TYR A 57 -10.10 1.27 -3.10
CA TYR A 57 -10.57 0.13 -2.32
C TYR A 57 -11.29 -0.91 -3.19
N VAL A 58 -12.29 -0.47 -3.96
CA VAL A 58 -13.10 -1.33 -4.84
C VAL A 58 -12.24 -1.95 -5.95
N LEU A 59 -11.12 -1.33 -6.31
CA LEU A 59 -10.19 -1.87 -7.31
C LEU A 59 -9.19 -2.86 -6.70
N LEU A 60 -8.55 -2.51 -5.58
CA LEU A 60 -7.50 -3.33 -4.96
C LEU A 60 -8.04 -4.61 -4.32
N ILE A 61 -9.15 -4.51 -3.59
CA ILE A 61 -9.66 -5.62 -2.77
C ILE A 61 -10.08 -6.83 -3.63
N PRO A 62 -10.86 -6.68 -4.72
CA PRO A 62 -11.20 -7.81 -5.56
C PRO A 62 -9.99 -8.42 -6.25
N VAL A 63 -9.05 -7.60 -6.74
CA VAL A 63 -7.83 -8.10 -7.39
C VAL A 63 -6.99 -8.91 -6.42
N LEU A 64 -6.72 -8.40 -5.22
CA LEU A 64 -6.01 -9.15 -4.18
C LEU A 64 -6.73 -10.44 -3.80
N TYR A 65 -8.05 -10.38 -3.62
CA TYR A 65 -8.84 -11.56 -3.28
C TYR A 65 -8.73 -12.63 -4.38
N VAL A 66 -8.88 -12.25 -5.65
CA VAL A 66 -8.78 -13.18 -6.79
C VAL A 66 -7.37 -13.78 -6.88
N LEU A 67 -6.31 -12.97 -6.76
CA LEU A 67 -4.92 -13.48 -6.74
C LEU A 67 -4.72 -14.50 -5.62
N CYS A 68 -5.18 -14.18 -4.40
CA CYS A 68 -5.05 -15.09 -3.27
C CYS A 68 -5.88 -16.37 -3.45
N VAL A 69 -7.10 -16.29 -4.00
CA VAL A 69 -7.92 -17.48 -4.29
C VAL A 69 -7.25 -18.39 -5.33
N LEU A 70 -6.76 -17.81 -6.44
CA LEU A 70 -6.07 -18.54 -7.51
C LEU A 70 -4.70 -19.09 -7.06
N SER A 71 -4.19 -18.65 -5.91
CA SER A 71 -2.96 -19.15 -5.29
C SER A 71 -3.21 -20.09 -4.10
N GLY A 72 -4.48 -20.43 -3.80
CA GLY A 72 -4.84 -21.22 -2.62
C GLY A 72 -4.65 -20.50 -1.28
N ARG A 73 -4.43 -19.18 -1.29
CA ARG A 73 -4.12 -18.30 -0.14
C ARG A 73 -5.31 -17.48 0.37
N GLN A 74 -6.53 -17.94 0.12
CA GLN A 74 -7.75 -17.24 0.55
C GLN A 74 -7.86 -17.00 2.07
N GLN A 75 -7.27 -17.87 2.90
CA GLN A 75 -7.28 -17.70 4.35
C GLN A 75 -6.30 -16.61 4.80
N GLN A 76 -5.11 -16.56 4.19
CA GLN A 76 -4.14 -15.48 4.40
C GLN A 76 -4.76 -14.11 4.12
N PHE A 77 -5.42 -13.97 2.98
CA PHE A 77 -6.09 -12.73 2.63
C PHE A 77 -7.14 -12.32 3.67
N ARG A 78 -7.94 -13.26 4.16
CA ARG A 78 -8.97 -12.98 5.18
C ARG A 78 -8.37 -12.48 6.49
N VAL A 79 -7.31 -13.15 6.98
CA VAL A 79 -6.60 -12.75 8.20
C VAL A 79 -5.91 -11.41 8.02
N PHE A 80 -5.24 -11.20 6.89
CA PHE A 80 -4.60 -9.94 6.53
C PHE A 80 -5.64 -8.81 6.51
N ALA A 81 -6.72 -8.94 5.75
CA ALA A 81 -7.76 -7.91 5.67
C ALA A 81 -8.38 -7.60 7.04
N PHE A 82 -8.66 -8.62 7.85
CA PHE A 82 -9.15 -8.41 9.22
C PHE A 82 -8.14 -7.60 10.06
N THR A 83 -6.87 -7.98 9.99
CA THR A 83 -5.77 -7.28 10.69
C THR A 83 -5.64 -5.85 10.20
N THR A 84 -5.75 -5.63 8.88
CA THR A 84 -5.72 -4.30 8.26
C THR A 84 -6.82 -3.40 8.79
N PHE A 85 -8.06 -3.87 8.93
CA PHE A 85 -9.12 -2.99 9.43
C PHE A 85 -9.06 -2.73 10.94
N VAL A 86 -8.55 -3.67 11.73
CA VAL A 86 -8.57 -3.56 13.19
C VAL A 86 -7.29 -2.92 13.74
N ALA A 87 -6.13 -3.35 13.27
CA ALA A 87 -4.85 -2.99 13.86
C ALA A 87 -4.15 -1.82 13.14
N PHE A 88 -4.28 -1.72 11.81
CA PHE A 88 -3.51 -0.71 11.08
C PHE A 88 -3.96 0.74 11.32
N PRO A 89 -5.26 1.09 11.48
CA PRO A 89 -5.64 2.47 11.77
C PRO A 89 -4.92 3.05 13.00
N PRO A 90 -4.96 2.42 14.19
CA PRO A 90 -4.24 2.95 15.34
C PRO A 90 -2.71 2.87 15.16
N VAL A 91 -2.18 1.80 14.56
CA VAL A 91 -0.73 1.66 14.32
C VAL A 91 -0.20 2.79 13.44
N LEU A 92 -0.86 3.09 12.33
CA LEU A 92 -0.46 4.17 11.41
C LEU A 92 -0.57 5.54 12.08
N SER A 93 -1.66 5.79 12.82
CA SER A 93 -1.83 7.04 13.58
C SER A 93 -0.70 7.26 14.58
N TYR A 94 -0.34 6.26 15.38
CA TYR A 94 0.73 6.40 16.38
C TYR A 94 2.13 6.45 15.76
N LEU A 95 2.40 5.71 14.69
CA LEU A 95 3.70 5.79 13.99
C LEU A 95 3.92 7.17 13.37
N ASN A 96 2.85 7.86 12.96
CA ASN A 96 2.94 9.24 12.48
C ASN A 96 3.49 10.23 13.53
N LEU A 97 3.43 9.93 14.84
CA LEU A 97 4.00 10.78 15.89
C LEU A 97 5.53 10.85 15.82
N ALA A 98 6.19 9.96 15.06
CA ALA A 98 7.62 10.02 14.82
C ALA A 98 8.04 11.31 14.09
N ILE A 99 7.12 11.96 13.36
CA ILE A 99 7.35 13.23 12.69
C ILE A 99 6.58 14.32 13.43
N ALA A 100 7.30 15.16 14.18
CA ALA A 100 6.71 16.28 14.89
C ALA A 100 6.17 17.33 13.92
N ARG A 101 4.84 17.51 13.90
CA ARG A 101 4.15 18.54 13.12
C ARG A 101 2.89 19.00 13.83
N SER A 102 2.58 20.30 13.74
CA SER A 102 1.33 20.88 14.22
C SER A 102 0.23 20.67 13.17
N SER A 103 -0.25 19.43 13.06
CA SER A 103 -1.23 19.02 12.06
C SER A 103 -2.15 17.95 12.64
N VAL A 104 -3.13 17.53 11.84
CA VAL A 104 -4.05 16.44 12.14
C VAL A 104 -3.95 15.39 11.04
N THR A 105 -4.50 14.20 11.29
CA THR A 105 -4.65 13.17 10.26
C THR A 105 -6.07 12.67 10.20
N PHE A 106 -6.53 12.43 8.98
CA PHE A 106 -7.82 11.88 8.63
C PHE A 106 -7.74 11.22 7.26
N GLY A 107 -8.68 10.32 7.00
CA GLY A 107 -8.85 9.63 5.74
C GLY A 107 -8.23 8.24 5.71
N ALA A 108 -8.75 7.40 4.83
CA ALA A 108 -8.44 5.98 4.75
C ALA A 108 -7.17 5.65 3.95
N SER A 109 -6.52 6.63 3.33
CA SER A 109 -5.48 6.40 2.33
C SER A 109 -4.29 5.59 2.86
N GLY A 110 -3.88 5.80 4.12
CA GLY A 110 -2.89 4.94 4.78
C GLY A 110 -3.30 3.47 4.81
N VAL A 111 -4.55 3.19 5.17
CA VAL A 111 -5.15 1.83 5.17
C VAL A 111 -5.27 1.27 3.75
N ILE A 112 -5.62 2.09 2.76
CA ILE A 112 -5.64 1.67 1.35
C ILE A 112 -4.24 1.28 0.88
N MET A 113 -3.21 2.03 1.29
CA MET A 113 -1.82 1.73 0.96
C MET A 113 -1.33 0.44 1.61
N VAL A 114 -1.89 0.01 2.74
CA VAL A 114 -1.65 -1.34 3.31
C VAL A 114 -2.05 -2.43 2.32
N PHE A 115 -3.21 -2.29 1.66
CA PHE A 115 -3.62 -3.24 0.62
C PHE A 115 -2.72 -3.13 -0.62
N ALA A 116 -2.36 -1.92 -1.06
CA ALA A 116 -1.43 -1.75 -2.17
C ALA A 116 -0.06 -2.41 -1.89
N GLY A 117 0.41 -2.32 -0.65
CA GLY A 117 1.64 -2.96 -0.17
C GLY A 117 1.59 -4.50 -0.20
N TYR A 118 0.40 -5.10 -0.19
CA TYR A 118 0.26 -6.57 -0.28
C TYR A 118 0.38 -7.09 -1.73
N LEU A 119 0.21 -6.23 -2.74
CA LEU A 119 0.24 -6.64 -4.16
C LEU A 119 1.53 -7.38 -4.57
N PRO A 120 2.76 -6.93 -4.20
CA PRO A 120 3.99 -7.63 -4.57
C PRO A 120 4.02 -9.10 -4.12
N LEU A 121 3.48 -9.39 -2.94
CA LEU A 121 3.42 -10.75 -2.42
C LEU A 121 2.32 -11.55 -3.13
N ALA A 122 1.10 -11.01 -3.22
CA ALA A 122 -0.03 -11.70 -3.84
C ALA A 122 0.24 -12.08 -5.31
N VAL A 123 0.86 -11.17 -6.09
CA VAL A 123 1.21 -11.47 -7.48
C VAL A 123 2.34 -12.49 -7.58
N SER A 124 3.29 -12.46 -6.65
CA SER A 124 4.39 -13.44 -6.62
C SER A 124 3.89 -14.85 -6.31
N GLU A 125 2.96 -14.98 -5.36
CA GLU A 125 2.31 -16.25 -5.06
C GLU A 125 1.50 -16.77 -6.25
N TYR A 126 0.81 -15.87 -6.95
CA TYR A 126 0.05 -16.21 -8.14
C TYR A 126 0.94 -16.72 -9.27
N VAL A 127 2.06 -16.05 -9.56
CA VAL A 127 2.95 -16.47 -10.64
C VAL A 127 3.76 -17.71 -10.32
N ASP A 128 4.10 -17.93 -9.06
CA ASP A 128 4.74 -19.16 -8.60
C ASP A 128 3.75 -20.33 -8.75
N THR A 129 2.54 -20.19 -8.20
CA THR A 129 1.52 -21.25 -8.18
C THR A 129 1.00 -21.62 -9.57
N ASN A 130 0.78 -20.64 -10.45
CA ASN A 130 0.10 -20.87 -11.73
C ASN A 130 1.06 -21.00 -12.92
N PHE A 131 2.31 -20.55 -12.79
CA PHE A 131 3.25 -20.51 -13.91
C PHE A 131 4.67 -20.99 -13.57
N ASP A 132 4.96 -21.33 -12.31
CA ASP A 132 6.29 -21.81 -11.87
C ASP A 132 7.41 -20.82 -12.24
N ILE A 133 7.11 -19.51 -12.26
CA ILE A 133 8.05 -18.46 -12.73
C ILE A 133 9.22 -18.26 -11.76
N GLY A 134 9.07 -18.70 -10.52
CA GLY A 134 10.14 -18.86 -9.54
C GLY A 134 9.69 -18.50 -8.12
N PRO A 135 10.58 -18.69 -7.14
CA PRO A 135 10.19 -18.71 -5.74
C PRO A 135 9.71 -17.33 -5.27
N VAL A 136 8.60 -17.31 -4.54
CA VAL A 136 8.02 -16.08 -3.94
C VAL A 136 9.03 -15.30 -3.10
N SER A 137 9.98 -15.97 -2.44
CA SER A 137 11.03 -15.34 -1.62
C SER A 137 11.99 -14.45 -2.41
N VAL A 138 11.98 -14.58 -3.74
CA VAL A 138 12.80 -13.78 -4.66
C VAL A 138 11.94 -12.75 -5.37
N PHE A 139 10.80 -13.16 -5.92
CA PHE A 139 9.94 -12.25 -6.70
C PHE A 139 9.24 -11.20 -5.85
N ALA A 140 8.74 -11.57 -4.66
CA ALA A 140 7.96 -10.64 -3.84
C ALA A 140 8.81 -9.47 -3.34
N PRO A 141 10.02 -9.67 -2.78
CA PRO A 141 10.89 -8.56 -2.42
C PRO A 141 11.35 -7.77 -3.65
N THR A 142 11.59 -8.43 -4.81
CA THR A 142 12.00 -7.72 -6.04
C THR A 142 10.94 -6.71 -6.46
N LEU A 143 9.68 -7.14 -6.53
CA LEU A 143 8.55 -6.28 -6.90
C LEU A 143 8.32 -5.19 -5.85
N PHE A 144 8.44 -5.53 -4.56
CA PHE A 144 8.35 -4.56 -3.48
C PHE A 144 9.41 -3.48 -3.58
N PHE A 145 10.69 -3.84 -3.72
CA PHE A 145 11.77 -2.86 -3.85
C PHE A 145 11.64 -2.03 -5.12
N ALA A 146 11.27 -2.64 -6.26
CA ALA A 146 11.03 -1.92 -7.51
C ALA A 146 9.97 -0.83 -7.37
N SER A 147 8.83 -1.17 -6.76
CA SER A 147 7.74 -0.21 -6.54
C SER A 147 8.01 0.75 -5.38
N LEU A 148 8.77 0.34 -4.36
CA LEU A 148 9.27 1.23 -3.30
C LEU A 148 10.24 2.29 -3.84
N GLY A 149 11.15 1.90 -4.73
CA GLY A 149 12.05 2.82 -5.44
C GLY A 149 11.26 3.82 -6.29
N PHE A 150 10.20 3.35 -6.96
CA PHE A 150 9.28 4.22 -7.68
C PHE A 150 8.55 5.21 -6.75
N ILE A 151 8.01 4.74 -5.61
CA ILE A 151 7.40 5.59 -4.57
C ILE A 151 8.41 6.64 -4.06
N ALA A 152 9.67 6.26 -3.85
CA ALA A 152 10.71 7.18 -3.40
C ALA A 152 10.94 8.31 -4.42
N VAL A 153 10.99 7.99 -5.71
CA VAL A 153 11.09 9.00 -6.78
C VAL A 153 9.88 9.93 -6.81
N LEU A 154 8.66 9.39 -6.69
CA LEU A 154 7.44 10.21 -6.62
C LEU A 154 7.45 11.14 -5.39
N GLY A 155 7.83 10.63 -4.22
CA GLY A 155 7.95 11.43 -3.01
C GLY A 155 9.00 12.54 -3.11
N LEU A 156 10.11 12.29 -3.80
CA LEU A 156 11.15 13.31 -4.06
C LEU A 156 10.62 14.45 -4.92
N GLN A 157 9.79 14.15 -5.92
CA GLN A 157 9.17 15.16 -6.77
C GLN A 157 8.33 16.14 -5.94
N SER A 158 7.58 15.63 -4.95
CA SER A 158 6.78 16.47 -4.04
C SER A 158 7.66 17.41 -3.19
N VAL A 159 8.82 16.94 -2.73
CA VAL A 159 9.78 17.75 -1.94
C VAL A 159 10.47 18.80 -2.82
N LEU A 160 10.91 18.42 -4.02
CA LEU A 160 11.57 19.31 -4.98
C LEU A 160 10.75 20.55 -5.32
N LEU A 161 9.45 20.36 -5.52
CA LEU A 161 8.53 21.43 -5.93
C LEU A 161 8.13 22.35 -4.77
N GLN A 162 8.23 21.90 -3.52
CA GLN A 162 7.74 22.64 -2.36
C GLN A 162 8.83 23.19 -1.44
N ASN A 163 9.94 22.48 -1.24
CA ASN A 163 11.02 22.86 -0.30
C ASN A 163 12.41 22.36 -0.76
N PRO A 164 13.11 23.11 -1.63
CA PRO A 164 14.40 22.68 -2.20
C PRO A 164 15.53 22.54 -1.17
N THR A 165 15.41 23.12 0.03
CA THR A 165 16.39 23.02 1.12
C THR A 165 16.45 21.62 1.75
N VAL A 166 15.40 20.81 1.62
CA VAL A 166 15.31 19.43 2.15
C VAL A 166 15.83 18.39 1.12
N LEU A 167 16.29 18.87 -0.04
CA LEU A 167 16.62 18.05 -1.20
C LEU A 167 17.80 17.11 -0.97
N LEU A 168 18.88 17.57 -0.33
CA LEU A 168 20.11 16.77 -0.18
C LEU A 168 19.90 15.50 0.66
N GLY A 169 19.18 15.62 1.79
CA GLY A 169 18.87 14.47 2.64
C GLY A 169 17.87 13.50 2.00
N THR A 170 16.85 14.03 1.33
CA THR A 170 15.82 13.23 0.65
C THR A 170 16.40 12.53 -0.58
N ALA A 171 17.24 13.20 -1.36
CA ALA A 171 17.91 12.63 -2.52
C ALA A 171 18.85 11.48 -2.13
N GLY A 172 19.56 11.58 -0.99
CA GLY A 172 20.39 10.49 -0.47
C GLY A 172 19.58 9.23 -0.13
N LEU A 173 18.42 9.39 0.51
CA LEU A 173 17.51 8.28 0.84
C LEU A 173 16.92 7.63 -0.42
N VAL A 174 16.54 8.45 -1.40
CA VAL A 174 16.01 7.97 -2.69
C VAL A 174 17.10 7.22 -3.46
N LEU A 175 18.32 7.76 -3.51
CA LEU A 175 19.47 7.10 -4.11
C LEU A 175 19.75 5.76 -3.43
N ALA A 176 19.70 5.71 -2.09
CA ALA A 176 19.88 4.46 -1.35
C ALA A 176 18.78 3.44 -1.68
N ALA A 177 17.51 3.85 -1.70
CA ALA A 177 16.39 2.97 -2.04
C ALA A 177 16.49 2.44 -3.49
N VAL A 178 16.81 3.31 -4.45
CA VAL A 178 17.01 2.94 -5.85
C VAL A 178 18.21 2.01 -5.99
N LEU A 179 19.33 2.31 -5.33
CA LEU A 179 20.53 1.47 -5.37
C LEU A 179 20.27 0.10 -4.74
N SER A 180 19.61 0.03 -3.59
CA SER A 180 19.21 -1.24 -2.97
C SER A 180 18.32 -2.06 -3.90
N THR A 181 17.39 -1.41 -4.61
CA THR A 181 16.54 -2.05 -5.62
C THR A 181 17.36 -2.62 -6.77
N VAL A 182 18.28 -1.84 -7.33
CA VAL A 182 19.15 -2.26 -8.45
C VAL A 182 20.05 -3.41 -8.01
N LEU A 183 20.72 -3.29 -6.87
CA LEU A 183 21.64 -4.30 -6.34
C LEU A 183 20.90 -5.61 -6.02
N TYR A 184 19.71 -5.53 -5.43
CA TYR A 184 18.88 -6.70 -5.18
C TYR A 184 18.43 -7.34 -6.50
N GLY A 185 17.97 -6.54 -7.46
CA GLY A 185 17.58 -7.03 -8.79
C GLY A 185 18.72 -7.72 -9.54
N LEU A 186 19.95 -7.20 -9.46
CA LEU A 186 21.14 -7.82 -10.04
C LEU A 186 21.47 -9.16 -9.35
N SER A 187 21.43 -9.19 -8.02
CA SER A 187 21.64 -10.43 -7.24
C SER A 187 20.65 -11.53 -7.61
N VAL A 188 19.42 -11.15 -7.96
CA VAL A 188 18.34 -12.07 -8.38
C VAL A 188 18.50 -12.51 -9.84
N TYR A 189 18.90 -11.60 -10.73
CA TYR A 189 19.09 -11.89 -12.16
C TYR A 189 20.10 -13.03 -12.37
N ASP A 190 21.19 -13.04 -11.61
CA ASP A 190 22.23 -14.08 -11.68
C ASP A 190 21.74 -15.47 -11.22
N GLN A 191 20.57 -15.56 -10.58
CA GLN A 191 20.03 -16.82 -10.04
C GLN A 191 18.91 -17.43 -10.91
N THR A 192 18.52 -16.80 -12.02
CA THR A 192 17.26 -17.14 -12.74
C THR A 192 17.46 -17.50 -14.21
N ASP A 193 18.18 -18.59 -14.48
CA ASP A 193 18.62 -19.00 -15.83
C ASP A 193 17.48 -19.42 -16.79
N ASN A 194 16.23 -19.58 -16.31
CA ASN A 194 15.09 -20.04 -17.14
C ASN A 194 13.77 -19.26 -16.96
N THR A 195 13.76 -18.21 -16.14
CA THR A 195 12.57 -17.40 -15.82
C THR A 195 12.00 -16.70 -17.05
N ARG A 196 12.86 -16.20 -17.94
CA ARG A 196 12.45 -15.44 -19.13
C ARG A 196 11.59 -16.27 -20.09
N THR A 197 11.91 -17.55 -20.24
CA THR A 197 11.17 -18.50 -21.09
C THR A 197 9.79 -18.79 -20.49
N LYS A 198 9.73 -18.98 -19.16
CA LYS A 198 8.48 -19.22 -18.43
C LYS A 198 7.54 -18.01 -18.47
N ILE A 199 8.06 -16.79 -18.30
CA ILE A 199 7.28 -15.54 -18.45
C ILE A 199 6.67 -15.45 -19.86
N LYS A 200 7.45 -15.72 -20.91
CA LYS A 200 6.94 -15.72 -22.30
C LYS A 200 5.85 -16.77 -22.52
N SER A 201 5.95 -17.92 -21.87
CA SER A 201 4.93 -18.97 -21.92
C SER A 201 3.65 -18.55 -21.19
N ALA A 202 3.78 -17.98 -19.99
CA ALA A 202 2.68 -17.47 -19.19
C ALA A 202 1.89 -16.38 -19.93
N MET A 203 2.58 -15.45 -20.60
CA MET A 203 1.95 -14.40 -21.42
C MET A 203 1.10 -14.93 -22.59
N ARG A 204 1.24 -16.20 -22.97
CA ARG A 204 0.44 -16.84 -24.03
C ARG A 204 -0.79 -17.57 -23.49
N ALA A 205 -0.89 -17.76 -22.18
CA ALA A 205 -2.06 -18.36 -21.54
C ALA A 205 -3.17 -17.29 -21.40
N THR A 206 -4.30 -17.54 -22.06
CA THR A 206 -5.43 -16.60 -22.11
C THR A 206 -6.17 -16.53 -20.76
N GLY A 207 -6.65 -15.34 -20.37
CA GLY A 207 -7.40 -15.09 -19.12
C GLY A 207 -6.55 -14.84 -17.87
N TYR A 208 -5.43 -15.55 -17.71
CA TYR A 208 -4.52 -15.37 -16.56
C TYR A 208 -3.56 -14.18 -16.74
N THR A 209 -3.28 -13.81 -17.99
CA THR A 209 -2.39 -12.69 -18.33
C THR A 209 -3.02 -11.33 -18.06
N ASP A 210 -4.34 -11.18 -18.25
CA ASP A 210 -5.05 -9.92 -18.03
C ASP A 210 -5.04 -9.51 -16.55
N LEU A 211 -5.20 -10.48 -15.64
CA LEU A 211 -5.10 -10.25 -14.21
C LEU A 211 -3.68 -9.83 -13.80
N LEU A 212 -2.66 -10.44 -14.40
CA LEU A 212 -1.25 -10.08 -14.15
C LEU A 212 -0.96 -8.66 -14.65
N LEU A 213 -1.39 -8.32 -15.86
CA LEU A 213 -1.28 -6.97 -16.42
C LEU A 213 -2.01 -5.94 -15.54
N LEU A 214 -3.24 -6.23 -15.14
CA LEU A 214 -4.00 -5.36 -14.23
C LEU A 214 -3.26 -5.18 -12.91
N THR A 215 -2.74 -6.25 -12.32
CA THR A 215 -2.02 -6.18 -11.03
C THR A 215 -0.75 -5.36 -11.13
N VAL A 216 0.05 -5.55 -12.19
CA VAL A 216 1.25 -4.75 -12.46
C VAL A 216 0.86 -3.29 -12.70
N LEU A 217 -0.22 -3.03 -13.45
CA LEU A 217 -0.71 -1.67 -13.65
C LEU A 217 -1.08 -1.01 -12.31
N LEU A 218 -1.82 -1.72 -11.44
CA LEU A 218 -2.19 -1.21 -10.11
C LEU A 218 -0.97 -0.93 -9.23
N LEU A 219 0.07 -1.78 -9.32
CA LEU A 219 1.31 -1.61 -8.56
C LEU A 219 2.00 -0.28 -8.85
N PHE A 220 1.80 0.32 -10.03
CA PHE A 220 2.39 1.61 -10.41
C PHE A 220 1.38 2.76 -10.46
N VAL A 221 0.12 2.52 -10.86
CA VAL A 221 -0.91 3.56 -10.91
C VAL A 221 -1.34 4.00 -9.50
N VAL A 222 -1.45 3.07 -8.55
CA VAL A 222 -1.84 3.43 -7.17
C VAL A 222 -0.81 4.36 -6.52
N PRO A 223 0.51 4.10 -6.59
CA PRO A 223 1.53 5.05 -6.15
C PRO A 223 1.44 6.43 -6.81
N ILE A 224 1.14 6.52 -8.12
CA ILE A 224 1.00 7.83 -8.80
C ILE A 224 -0.12 8.66 -8.16
N ILE A 225 -1.24 8.02 -7.81
CA ILE A 225 -2.37 8.69 -7.15
C ILE A 225 -2.03 9.03 -5.70
N ALA A 226 -1.35 8.13 -4.98
CA ALA A 226 -1.04 8.29 -3.57
C ALA A 226 0.14 9.26 -3.30
N PHE A 227 1.02 9.50 -4.27
CA PHE A 227 2.18 10.37 -4.15
C PHE A 227 2.16 11.46 -5.23
N PRO A 228 1.20 12.40 -5.17
CA PRO A 228 1.09 13.46 -6.16
C PRO A 228 2.24 14.46 -6.04
N ALA A 229 2.58 15.09 -7.18
CA ALA A 229 3.61 16.13 -7.25
C ALA A 229 3.34 17.33 -6.32
N SER A 230 2.05 17.65 -6.10
CA SER A 230 1.63 18.61 -5.08
C SER A 230 0.73 17.92 -4.07
N PRO A 231 1.19 17.65 -2.83
CA PRO A 231 0.36 17.08 -1.78
C PRO A 231 -0.65 18.06 -1.15
N GLN A 232 -0.77 19.29 -1.65
CA GLN A 232 -1.66 20.30 -1.08
C GLN A 232 -3.10 20.08 -1.55
N VAL A 233 -4.04 20.05 -0.61
CA VAL A 233 -5.49 19.94 -0.82
C VAL A 233 -6.21 21.03 -0.01
N ASP A 234 -7.48 21.29 -0.30
CA ASP A 234 -8.22 22.39 0.35
C ASP A 234 -8.33 22.19 1.87
N SER A 235 -8.44 20.93 2.31
CA SER A 235 -8.52 20.52 3.73
C SER A 235 -7.17 20.30 4.41
N GLY A 236 -6.04 20.51 3.73
CA GLY A 236 -4.71 20.38 4.33
C GLY A 236 -3.61 19.84 3.40
N VAL A 237 -2.73 19.01 3.94
CA VAL A 237 -1.62 18.40 3.19
C VAL A 237 -1.70 16.90 3.33
N LEU A 238 -1.63 16.19 2.20
CA LEU A 238 -1.61 14.73 2.17
C LEU A 238 -0.42 14.18 2.97
N ASN A 239 -0.71 13.18 3.79
CA ASN A 239 0.29 12.56 4.65
C ASN A 239 1.09 11.50 3.90
N LEU A 240 2.03 11.93 3.05
CA LEU A 240 2.86 11.04 2.24
C LEU A 240 3.67 10.04 3.09
N TYR A 241 4.04 10.42 4.33
CA TYR A 241 4.71 9.53 5.26
C TYR A 241 3.83 8.36 5.68
N GLU A 242 2.55 8.61 5.98
CA GLU A 242 1.61 7.55 6.32
C GLU A 242 1.28 6.65 5.13
N HIS A 243 1.19 7.21 3.92
CA HIS A 243 1.05 6.40 2.70
C HIS A 243 2.24 5.43 2.55
N PHE A 244 3.46 5.93 2.78
CA PHE A 244 4.67 5.10 2.78
C PHE A 244 4.64 4.03 3.86
N LEU A 245 4.27 4.38 5.10
CA LEU A 245 4.16 3.42 6.20
C LEU A 245 3.12 2.33 5.90
N GLY A 246 1.95 2.73 5.40
CA GLY A 246 0.89 1.81 5.00
C GLY A 246 1.42 0.83 3.96
N TYR A 247 2.03 1.33 2.89
CA TYR A 247 2.63 0.51 1.83
C TYR A 247 3.68 -0.48 2.36
N ALA A 248 4.65 0.02 3.14
CA ALA A 248 5.73 -0.82 3.66
C ALA A 248 5.22 -1.91 4.61
N LEU A 249 4.35 -1.54 5.57
CA LEU A 249 3.79 -2.49 6.53
C LEU A 249 2.84 -3.50 5.85
N GLY A 250 2.14 -3.07 4.80
CA GLY A 250 1.30 -3.92 3.96
C GLY A 250 2.05 -5.04 3.27
N PHE A 251 3.31 -4.80 2.90
CA PHE A 251 4.20 -5.85 2.39
C PHE A 251 4.82 -6.69 3.51
N MET A 252 5.45 -6.03 4.49
CA MET A 252 6.26 -6.69 5.50
C MET A 252 5.44 -7.66 6.36
N THR A 253 4.23 -7.27 6.75
CA THR A 253 3.38 -8.06 7.65
C THR A 253 3.06 -9.45 7.07
N PRO A 254 2.43 -9.57 5.89
CA PRO A 254 2.11 -10.88 5.31
C PRO A 254 3.37 -11.63 4.82
N TYR A 255 4.43 -10.92 4.39
CA TYR A 255 5.68 -11.56 3.97
C TYR A 255 6.41 -12.24 5.13
N ILE A 256 6.54 -11.56 6.28
CA ILE A 256 7.11 -12.13 7.51
C ILE A 256 6.21 -13.27 8.01
N ALA A 257 4.90 -13.07 8.00
CA ALA A 257 3.95 -14.09 8.43
C ALA A 257 4.10 -15.39 7.61
N ARG A 258 4.21 -15.26 6.29
CA ARG A 258 4.44 -16.39 5.37
C ARG A 258 5.78 -17.09 5.63
N THR A 259 6.84 -16.34 5.90
CA THR A 259 8.21 -16.89 6.00
C THR A 259 8.52 -17.49 7.37
N GLN A 260 7.99 -16.90 8.45
CA GLN A 260 8.26 -17.34 9.82
C GLN A 260 7.17 -18.22 10.43
N PHE A 261 5.94 -18.15 9.91
CA PHE A 261 4.81 -18.94 10.41
C PHE A 261 4.10 -19.71 9.29
N PRO A 262 4.79 -20.65 8.60
CA PRO A 262 4.22 -21.39 7.48
C PRO A 262 3.03 -22.27 7.88
N GLY A 263 2.85 -22.58 9.18
CA GLY A 263 1.72 -23.37 9.70
C GLY A 263 0.48 -22.56 10.07
N LEU A 264 0.53 -21.22 10.05
CA LEU A 264 -0.63 -20.36 10.33
C LEU A 264 -1.51 -20.13 9.09
N TYR A 265 -1.13 -20.66 7.92
CA TYR A 265 -1.68 -20.27 6.63
C TYR A 265 -1.65 -21.30 5.50
#